data_AF-A0A4Y2JLI4-F1
#
_entry.id   AF-A0A4Y2JLI4-F1
#
_cell.length_a   1.000
_cell.length_b   1.000
_cell.length_c   1.000
_cell.angle_alpha   90.00
_cell.angle_beta   90.00
_cell.angle_gamma   90.00
#
_symmetry.space_group_name_H-M   'P 1'
#
loop_
_entity.id
_entity.type
_entity.pdbx_description
1 polymer ?
#
loop_
_entity_poly.entity_id
_entity_poly.type
_entity_poly.pdbx_seq_one_letter_code
_entity_poly.pdbx_strand_id
1 'polypeptide(L)'
;MAEELLPNLQAALQIYGPYPLHKTTILGHKKNLIFLLEHGMSPNSSNFDGLTPLHEACLQDRVDFAEILLKYGANVNAVSVDVRTYM
;
A
#
# COMPACT_ATOMS: atom_id res chain seq x y z
N MET A 1 0.78 -21.22 -12.03
CA MET A 1 -0.40 -21.13 -11.14
C MET A 1 -0.54 -19.69 -10.61
N ALA A 2 -0.79 -18.75 -11.50
CA ALA A 2 -1.19 -17.39 -11.15
C ALA A 2 -2.57 -17.21 -11.79
N GLU A 3 -3.55 -16.70 -11.04
CA GLU A 3 -4.85 -16.12 -11.49
C GLU A 3 -6.13 -16.58 -10.75
N GLU A 4 -6.08 -17.34 -9.64
CA GLU A 4 -7.30 -17.71 -8.89
C GLU A 4 -7.58 -16.94 -7.58
N LEU A 5 -7.12 -15.69 -7.44
CA LEU A 5 -7.32 -14.90 -6.19
C LEU A 5 -8.11 -13.60 -6.38
N LEU A 6 -8.88 -13.46 -7.47
CA LEU A 6 -9.69 -12.26 -7.72
C LEU A 6 -11.02 -12.16 -6.95
N PRO A 7 -11.79 -13.22 -6.64
CA PRO A 7 -13.11 -13.02 -6.01
C PRO A 7 -13.08 -12.78 -4.48
N ASN A 8 -11.96 -13.06 -3.79
CA ASN A 8 -11.84 -12.86 -2.34
C ASN A 8 -11.11 -11.58 -1.93
N LEU A 9 -10.64 -10.77 -2.90
CA LEU A 9 -9.91 -9.54 -2.60
C LEU A 9 -10.77 -8.56 -1.81
N GLN A 10 -12.07 -8.46 -2.12
CA GLN A 10 -12.99 -7.53 -1.48
C GLN A 10 -13.35 -7.91 -0.04
N ALA A 11 -13.41 -9.20 0.27
CA ALA A 11 -13.54 -9.69 1.64
C ALA A 11 -12.23 -9.49 2.43
N ALA A 12 -11.07 -9.70 1.78
CA ALA A 12 -9.78 -9.43 2.40
C ALA A 12 -9.55 -7.93 2.66
N LEU A 13 -10.06 -7.04 1.80
CA LEU A 13 -10.07 -5.59 2.02
C LEU A 13 -10.78 -5.20 3.32
N GLN A 14 -11.90 -5.85 3.65
CA GLN A 14 -12.65 -5.59 4.88
C GLN A 14 -12.03 -6.24 6.12
N ILE A 15 -11.46 -7.44 6.00
CA ILE A 15 -10.96 -8.21 7.15
C ILE A 15 -9.51 -7.84 7.50
N TYR A 16 -8.68 -7.47 6.52
CA TYR A 16 -7.24 -7.21 6.71
C TYR A 16 -6.87 -5.71 6.63
N GLY A 17 -7.84 -4.81 6.51
CA GLY A 17 -7.60 -3.36 6.50
C GLY A 17 -6.62 -2.94 5.39
N PRO A 18 -5.58 -2.15 5.67
CA PRO A 18 -4.66 -1.63 4.64
C PRO A 18 -3.62 -2.62 4.12
N TYR A 19 -3.51 -3.78 4.76
CA TYR A 19 -2.55 -4.84 4.43
C TYR A 19 -2.42 -5.21 2.94
N PRO A 20 -3.50 -5.31 2.13
CA PRO A 20 -3.37 -5.60 0.69
C PRO A 20 -2.67 -4.49 -0.11
N LEU A 21 -2.78 -3.23 0.29
CA LEU A 21 -2.14 -2.11 -0.40
C LEU A 21 -0.62 -2.11 -0.19
N HIS A 22 -0.18 -2.42 1.03
CA HIS A 22 1.24 -2.62 1.36
C HIS A 22 1.82 -3.81 0.58
N LYS A 23 1.11 -4.94 0.60
CA LYS A 23 1.59 -6.16 -0.07
C LYS A 23 1.71 -6.00 -1.58
N THR A 24 0.82 -5.26 -2.23
CA THR A 24 0.95 -4.96 -3.67
C THR A 24 2.13 -4.07 -3.99
N THR A 25 2.51 -3.17 -3.08
CA THR A 25 3.71 -2.34 -3.17
C THR A 25 4.98 -3.19 -3.05
N ILE A 26 5.04 -4.11 -2.07
CA ILE A 26 6.16 -5.04 -1.86
C ILE A 26 6.29 -6.03 -3.04
N LEU A 27 5.18 -6.62 -3.46
CA LEU A 27 5.18 -7.57 -4.59
C LEU A 27 5.39 -6.90 -5.94
N GLY A 28 5.28 -5.57 -6.01
CA GLY A 28 5.46 -4.84 -7.25
C GLY A 28 4.30 -4.96 -8.23
N HIS A 29 3.09 -5.28 -7.76
CA HIS A 29 1.90 -5.47 -8.59
C HIS A 29 1.18 -4.15 -8.87
N LYS A 30 1.68 -3.37 -9.84
CA LYS A 30 1.19 -2.02 -10.17
C LYS A 30 -0.31 -1.98 -10.50
N LYS A 31 -0.78 -2.95 -11.29
CA LYS A 31 -2.21 -3.07 -11.66
C LYS A 31 -3.11 -3.28 -10.44
N ASN A 32 -2.68 -4.11 -9.49
CA ASN A 32 -3.45 -4.37 -8.27
C ASN A 32 -3.46 -3.16 -7.35
N LEU A 33 -2.35 -2.42 -7.26
CA LEU A 33 -2.29 -1.17 -6.50
C LEU A 33 -3.34 -0.16 -7.01
N ILE A 34 -3.37 0.07 -8.33
CA ILE A 34 -4.34 0.97 -8.96
C ILE A 34 -5.77 0.48 -8.71
N PHE A 35 -6.02 -0.81 -8.94
CA PHE A 35 -7.33 -1.42 -8.70
C PHE A 35 -7.82 -1.20 -7.26
N LEU A 36 -6.95 -1.41 -6.27
CA LEU A 36 -7.27 -1.20 -4.85
C LEU A 36 -7.59 0.27 -4.54
N LEU A 37 -6.81 1.21 -5.08
CA LEU A 37 -7.04 2.65 -4.90
C LEU A 37 -8.36 3.10 -5.56
N GLU A 38 -8.68 2.56 -6.73
CA GLU A 38 -9.97 2.79 -7.41
C GLU A 38 -11.17 2.23 -6.62
N HIS A 39 -10.95 1.14 -5.87
CA HIS A 39 -11.97 0.56 -4.98
C HIS A 39 -12.13 1.33 -3.66
N GLY A 40 -11.56 2.53 -3.55
CA GLY A 40 -11.73 3.41 -2.40
C GLY A 40 -10.79 3.11 -1.24
N MET A 41 -9.73 2.33 -1.45
CA MET A 41 -8.69 2.19 -0.43
C MET A 41 -7.99 3.53 -0.19
N SER A 42 -7.79 3.86 1.08
CA SER A 42 -7.06 5.07 1.45
C SER A 42 -5.55 4.88 1.19
N PRO A 43 -4.92 5.74 0.38
CA PRO A 43 -3.46 5.69 0.14
C PRO A 43 -2.64 6.08 1.38
N ASN A 44 -3.28 6.66 2.39
CA ASN A 44 -2.67 7.09 3.65
C ASN A 44 -2.72 6.04 4.76
N SER A 45 -3.09 4.81 4.42
CA SER A 45 -3.41 3.81 5.41
C SER A 45 -2.16 3.12 5.96
N SER A 46 -1.93 3.25 7.27
CA SER A 46 -0.74 2.71 7.92
C SER A 46 -0.86 1.22 8.21
N ASN A 47 0.22 0.45 8.06
CA ASN A 47 0.30 -0.94 8.50
C ASN A 47 0.49 -1.03 10.03
N PHE A 48 0.65 -2.26 10.55
CA PHE A 48 0.88 -2.49 11.99
C PHE A 48 2.18 -1.86 12.51
N ASP A 49 3.15 -1.61 11.64
CA ASP A 49 4.42 -0.93 11.96
C ASP A 49 4.30 0.59 11.85
N GLY A 50 3.11 1.13 11.57
CA GLY A 50 2.90 2.57 11.37
C GLY A 50 3.43 3.10 10.03
N LEU A 51 3.87 2.23 9.12
CA LEU A 51 4.32 2.60 7.78
C LEU A 51 3.14 2.80 6.86
N THR A 52 3.18 3.85 6.02
CA THR A 52 2.21 4.05 4.94
C THR A 52 2.69 3.39 3.64
N PRO A 53 1.83 3.14 2.64
CA PRO A 53 2.22 2.52 1.38
C PRO A 53 3.31 3.33 0.66
N LEU A 54 3.33 4.65 0.89
CA LEU A 54 4.37 5.53 0.38
C LEU A 54 5.73 5.25 1.04
N HIS A 55 5.77 4.96 2.34
CA HIS A 55 7.00 4.53 3.01
C HIS A 55 7.52 3.22 2.42
N GLU A 56 6.64 2.24 2.18
CA GLU A 56 7.02 0.98 1.57
C GLU A 56 7.54 1.18 0.14
N ALA A 57 6.90 2.05 -0.65
CA ALA A 57 7.39 2.41 -1.97
C ALA A 57 8.79 3.04 -1.91
N CYS A 58 9.07 3.88 -0.92
CA CYS A 58 10.41 4.45 -0.69
C CYS A 58 11.42 3.39 -0.24
N LEU A 59 11.04 2.48 0.67
CA LEU A 59 11.92 1.40 1.17
C LEU A 59 12.33 0.42 0.06
N GLN A 60 11.44 0.19 -0.90
CA GLN A 60 11.66 -0.73 -2.03
C GLN A 60 12.24 -0.02 -3.27
N ASP A 61 12.55 1.28 -3.18
CA ASP A 61 13.01 2.12 -4.29
C ASP A 61 12.08 2.11 -5.53
N ARG A 62 10.76 2.13 -5.26
CA ARG A 62 9.69 2.01 -6.27
C ARG A 62 9.07 3.37 -6.57
N VAL A 63 9.80 4.20 -7.33
CA VAL A 63 9.33 5.54 -7.74
C VAL A 63 7.98 5.50 -8.46
N ASP A 64 7.78 4.50 -9.33
CA ASP A 64 6.49 4.24 -10.01
C ASP A 64 5.28 4.13 -9.06
N PHE A 65 5.49 3.52 -7.89
CA PHE A 65 4.45 3.28 -6.90
C PHE A 65 4.19 4.55 -6.11
N ALA A 66 5.26 5.28 -5.75
CA ALA A 66 5.14 6.58 -5.12
C ALA A 66 4.36 7.56 -6.00
N GLU A 67 4.63 7.60 -7.31
CA GLU A 67 3.88 8.45 -8.24
C GLU A 67 2.38 8.11 -8.28
N ILE A 68 2.02 6.81 -8.31
CA ILE A 68 0.61 6.41 -8.27
C ILE A 68 -0.01 6.84 -6.94
N LEU A 69 0.61 6.51 -5.83
CA LEU A 69 0.09 6.83 -4.50
C LEU A 69 -0.14 8.35 -4.35
N LEU A 70 0.82 9.17 -4.80
CA LEU A 70 0.70 10.62 -4.81
C LEU A 70 -0.46 11.11 -5.70
N LYS A 71 -0.65 10.51 -6.88
CA LYS A 71 -1.79 10.83 -7.76
C LYS A 71 -3.14 10.55 -7.11
N TYR A 72 -3.23 9.54 -6.26
CA TYR A 72 -4.44 9.21 -5.50
C TYR A 72 -4.56 9.98 -4.18
N GLY A 73 -3.68 10.94 -3.89
CA GLY A 73 -3.75 11.78 -2.69
C GLY A 73 -3.02 11.20 -1.46
N ALA A 74 -1.97 10.39 -1.68
CA ALA A 74 -1.06 10.03 -0.60
C ALA A 74 -0.40 11.28 -0.01
N ASN A 75 -0.33 11.31 1.31
CA ASN A 75 0.33 12.34 2.07
C ASN A 75 1.84 12.08 2.04
N VAL A 76 2.57 12.95 1.34
CA VAL A 76 4.04 12.94 1.31
C VAL A 76 4.66 13.21 2.68
N ASN A 77 3.94 13.94 3.55
CA ASN A 77 4.35 14.23 4.92
C ASN A 77 3.79 13.20 5.90
N ALA A 78 3.36 12.03 5.43
CA ALA A 78 2.95 10.97 6.32
C ALA A 78 4.12 10.65 7.26
N VAL A 79 3.88 10.78 8.56
CA VAL A 79 4.86 10.42 9.58
C VAL A 79 4.71 8.93 9.83
N SER A 80 5.68 8.16 9.36
CA SER A 80 5.84 6.78 9.82
C SER A 80 6.12 6.81 11.31
N VAL A 81 5.49 5.89 12.06
CA VAL A 81 5.82 5.64 13.47
C VAL A 81 7.11 4.82 13.49
N ASP A 82 8.18 5.34 12.90
CA ASP A 82 9.41 4.59 12.70
C ASP A 82 10.09 4.36 14.05
N VAL A 83 9.82 3.19 14.65
CA VAL A 83 10.56 2.70 15.81
C VAL A 83 12.05 2.48 15.49
N ARG A 84 12.45 2.51 14.21
CA ARG A 84 13.87 2.41 13.80
C ARG A 84 14.65 3.70 13.94
N THR A 85 14.01 4.86 14.09
CA THR A 85 14.72 6.13 14.34
C THR A 85 15.20 6.27 15.80
N TYR A 86 14.86 5.33 16.68
CA TYR A 86 15.23 5.34 18.11
C TYR A 86 16.25 4.25 18.54
N MET A 87 16.97 3.61 17.62
CA MET A 87 18.05 2.66 17.97
C MET A 87 19.42 3.09 17.46
#